data_AF-A0A7X9AZA0-F1
#
_entry.id   AF-A0A7X9AZA0-F1
#
_cell.length_a   1.000
_cell.length_b   1.000
_cell.length_c   1.000
_cell.angle_alpha   90.00
_cell.angle_beta   90.00
_cell.angle_gamma   90.00
#
_symmetry.space_group_name_H-M   'P 1'
#
loop_
_entity.id
_entity.type
_entity.pdbx_description
1 polymer ?
#
loop_
_entity_poly.entity_id
_entity_poly.type
_entity_poly.pdbx_seq_one_letter_code
_entity_poly.pdbx_strand_id
1 'polypeptide(L)'
;MKKRMFSVPSWLLGYGRQELRGDALAGLIVAVMLVPQAMAYAMLAGLPPVYGLCAATLPLLAYALFGTSRQLAVGPVAIVSLLTADACSKLIDAGADVATVAATAALLALLVGALQVALGLLRAGFLINFVSHAVVSGFTSAGAIMIGLSQLPQLLGVKTSGGNSAVALLFEVIRKAGDVHGLTLAIGLTATAVLLLARYRGWRFPVTLPVIAVSILLVWWFGLEEHGVRAVGAVPSGLPRWRPPAISLEILRSLLPSALAIVFIGVMESIAVAKWIATREKY
;
A
#
# COMPACT_ATOMS: atom_id res chain seq x y z
N MET A 1 -20.34 25.15 -20.96
CA MET A 1 -18.97 24.72 -21.35
C MET A 1 -18.83 23.21 -21.25
N LYS A 2 -19.13 22.48 -22.33
CA LYS A 2 -18.93 21.03 -22.44
C LYS A 2 -17.52 20.79 -23.00
N LYS A 3 -16.49 20.59 -22.15
CA LYS A 3 -15.21 20.04 -22.61
C LYS A 3 -15.34 18.52 -22.71
N ARG A 4 -14.95 18.01 -23.87
CA ARG A 4 -15.15 16.65 -24.39
C ARG A 4 -14.50 15.62 -23.47
N MET A 5 -15.25 14.56 -23.14
CA MET A 5 -14.83 13.43 -22.30
C MET A 5 -13.75 12.53 -22.97
N PHE A 6 -13.41 12.79 -24.24
CA PHE A 6 -12.48 12.00 -25.06
C PHE A 6 -11.64 12.89 -26.00
N SER A 7 -11.15 14.04 -25.55
CA SER A 7 -10.06 14.70 -26.28
C SER A 7 -8.74 14.01 -25.95
N VAL A 8 -7.94 13.66 -26.96
CA VAL A 8 -6.52 13.29 -26.76
C VAL A 8 -5.94 14.28 -25.76
N PRO A 9 -5.35 13.81 -24.64
CA PRO A 9 -4.88 14.71 -23.62
C PRO A 9 -3.91 15.72 -24.24
N SER A 10 -4.08 17.01 -23.97
CA SER A 10 -3.23 18.07 -24.52
C SER A 10 -1.74 17.84 -24.25
N TRP A 11 -1.45 17.09 -23.18
CA TRP A 11 -0.10 16.68 -22.81
C TRP A 11 0.56 15.71 -23.79
N LEU A 12 -0.23 14.89 -24.50
CA LEU A 12 0.28 13.91 -25.48
C LEU A 12 0.75 14.60 -26.77
N LEU A 13 0.11 15.71 -27.13
CA LEU A 13 0.42 16.48 -28.36
C LEU A 13 1.77 17.21 -28.28
N GLY A 14 2.25 17.50 -27.06
CA GLY A 14 3.55 18.11 -26.81
C GLY A 14 4.64 17.12 -26.37
N TYR A 15 4.34 15.82 -26.36
CA TYR A 15 5.20 14.81 -25.72
C TYR A 15 6.48 14.55 -26.54
N GLY A 16 7.62 14.98 -26.00
CA GLY A 16 8.91 14.94 -26.70
C GLY A 16 9.78 13.71 -26.35
N ARG A 17 10.82 13.47 -27.16
CA ARG A 17 11.83 12.42 -26.90
C ARG A 17 12.61 12.62 -25.59
N GLN A 18 12.81 13.86 -25.16
CA GLN A 18 13.49 14.16 -23.90
C GLN A 18 12.64 13.77 -22.69
N GLU A 19 11.34 14.06 -22.75
CA GLU A 19 10.36 13.69 -21.72
C GLU A 19 10.22 12.18 -21.65
N LEU A 20 10.14 11.49 -22.81
CA LEU A 20 10.12 10.02 -22.86
C LEU A 20 11.31 9.39 -22.13
N ARG A 21 12.53 9.92 -22.31
CA ARG A 21 13.72 9.40 -21.63
C ARG A 21 13.67 9.62 -20.12
N GLY A 22 13.24 10.81 -19.70
CA GLY A 22 13.07 11.13 -18.28
C GLY A 22 12.01 10.26 -17.61
N ASP A 23 10.84 10.15 -18.23
CA ASP A 23 9.70 9.38 -17.73
C ASP A 23 9.97 7.88 -17.75
N ALA A 24 10.70 7.36 -18.75
CA ALA A 24 11.08 5.95 -18.80
C ALA A 24 12.02 5.57 -17.66
N LEU A 25 13.03 6.40 -17.36
CA LEU A 25 13.95 6.18 -16.25
C LEU A 25 13.23 6.32 -14.90
N ALA A 26 12.40 7.36 -14.74
CA ALA A 26 11.62 7.57 -13.53
C ALA A 26 10.63 6.43 -13.31
N GLY A 27 9.90 6.02 -14.36
CA GLY A 27 8.96 4.92 -14.34
C GLY A 27 9.63 3.58 -14.00
N LEU A 28 10.83 3.32 -14.53
CA LEU A 28 11.60 2.14 -14.16
C LEU A 28 11.97 2.15 -12.68
N ILE A 29 12.48 3.27 -12.16
CA ILE A 29 12.83 3.40 -10.73
C ILE A 29 11.59 3.17 -9.86
N VAL A 30 10.48 3.82 -10.18
CA VAL A 30 9.21 3.68 -9.45
C VAL A 30 8.71 2.24 -9.51
N ALA A 31 8.72 1.61 -10.69
CA ALA A 31 8.26 0.22 -10.85
C ALA A 31 9.08 -0.74 -10.00
N VAL A 32 10.41 -0.62 -10.03
CA VAL A 32 11.29 -1.52 -9.27
C VAL A 32 11.14 -1.30 -7.76
N MET A 33 10.92 -0.06 -7.29
CA MET A 33 10.61 0.21 -5.88
C MET A 33 9.21 -0.26 -5.45
N LEU A 34 8.25 -0.22 -6.37
CA LEU A 34 6.85 -0.57 -6.09
C LEU A 34 6.65 -2.07 -5.88
N VAL A 35 7.45 -2.93 -6.54
CA VAL A 35 7.36 -4.39 -6.40
C VAL A 35 7.47 -4.88 -4.95
N PRO A 36 8.59 -4.64 -4.22
CA PRO A 36 8.71 -5.12 -2.84
C PRO A 36 7.72 -4.44 -1.91
N GLN A 37 7.43 -3.16 -2.13
CA GLN A 37 6.46 -2.40 -1.34
C GLN A 37 5.05 -2.99 -1.45
N ALA A 38 4.58 -3.27 -2.67
CA ALA A 38 3.26 -3.82 -2.93
C ALA A 38 3.11 -5.23 -2.33
N MET A 39 4.15 -6.05 -2.43
CA MET A 39 4.20 -7.38 -1.80
C MET A 39 4.04 -7.29 -0.29
N ALA A 40 4.79 -6.41 0.37
CA ALA A 40 4.69 -6.20 1.81
C ALA A 40 3.29 -5.72 2.22
N TYR A 41 2.68 -4.83 1.44
CA TYR A 41 1.33 -4.34 1.70
C TYR A 41 0.24 -5.39 1.51
N ALA A 42 0.39 -6.33 0.58
CA ALA A 42 -0.52 -7.47 0.51
C ALA A 42 -0.41 -8.37 1.75
N MET A 43 0.81 -8.60 2.24
CA MET A 43 1.03 -9.37 3.46
C MET A 43 0.42 -8.68 4.69
N LEU A 44 0.48 -7.35 4.77
CA LEU A 44 -0.24 -6.58 5.80
C LEU A 44 -1.76 -6.72 5.69
N ALA A 45 -2.29 -6.92 4.48
CA ALA A 45 -3.71 -7.19 4.25
C ALA A 45 -4.12 -8.65 4.56
N GLY A 46 -3.19 -9.50 5.02
CA GLY A 46 -3.42 -10.93 5.22
C GLY A 46 -3.51 -11.73 3.91
N LEU A 47 -3.02 -11.18 2.80
CA LEU A 47 -3.08 -11.79 1.47
C LEU A 47 -1.69 -12.20 0.97
N PRO A 48 -1.61 -13.21 0.07
CA PRO A 48 -0.35 -13.55 -0.59
C PRO A 48 0.25 -12.36 -1.37
N PRO A 49 1.59 -12.27 -1.46
CA PRO A 49 2.28 -11.17 -2.13
C PRO A 49 1.82 -10.86 -3.57
N VAL A 50 1.37 -11.89 -4.32
CA VAL A 50 0.90 -11.75 -5.70
C VAL A 50 -0.28 -10.79 -5.84
N TYR A 51 -1.16 -10.70 -4.84
CA TYR A 51 -2.28 -9.77 -4.85
C TYR A 51 -1.83 -8.31 -4.75
N GLY A 52 -0.70 -8.06 -4.08
CA GLY A 52 -0.07 -6.75 -4.01
C GLY A 52 0.43 -6.29 -5.38
N LEU A 53 1.08 -7.18 -6.11
CA LEU A 53 1.53 -6.91 -7.48
C LEU A 53 0.35 -6.59 -8.41
N CYS A 54 -0.77 -7.30 -8.25
CA CYS A 54 -2.01 -7.00 -8.98
C CYS A 54 -2.58 -5.63 -8.61
N ALA A 55 -2.63 -5.31 -7.31
CA ALA A 55 -3.11 -4.03 -6.78
C ALA A 55 -2.19 -2.85 -7.13
N ALA A 56 -0.92 -3.11 -7.45
CA ALA A 56 0.00 -2.09 -7.94
C ALA A 56 -0.14 -1.87 -9.46
N THR A 57 -0.37 -2.93 -10.23
CA THR A 57 -0.33 -2.88 -11.69
C THR A 57 -1.64 -2.40 -12.32
N LEU A 58 -2.77 -3.02 -11.95
CA LEU A 58 -4.05 -2.74 -12.61
C LEU A 58 -4.55 -1.30 -12.36
N PRO A 59 -4.48 -0.75 -11.13
CA PRO A 59 -4.86 0.63 -10.89
C PRO A 59 -3.95 1.65 -11.59
N LEU A 60 -2.65 1.37 -11.77
CA LEU A 60 -1.74 2.23 -12.54
C LEU A 60 -2.16 2.31 -14.01
N LEU A 61 -2.51 1.18 -14.62
CA LEU A 61 -3.00 1.16 -16.01
C LEU A 61 -4.31 1.93 -16.14
N ALA A 62 -5.24 1.77 -15.18
CA ALA A 62 -6.47 2.54 -15.15
C ALA A 62 -6.18 4.05 -14.95
N TYR A 63 -5.28 4.41 -14.04
CA TYR A 63 -4.92 5.80 -13.78
C TYR A 63 -4.22 6.45 -14.99
N ALA A 64 -3.41 5.72 -15.74
CA ALA A 64 -2.81 6.23 -16.97
C ALA A 64 -3.86 6.66 -18.01
N LEU A 65 -5.04 6.03 -18.01
CA LEU A 65 -6.14 6.33 -18.94
C LEU A 65 -7.08 7.43 -18.43
N PHE A 66 -7.39 7.41 -17.12
CA PHE A 66 -8.42 8.30 -16.54
C PHE A 66 -7.85 9.42 -15.66
N GLY A 67 -6.58 9.36 -15.31
CA GLY A 67 -5.91 10.28 -14.39
C GLY A 67 -5.73 11.67 -14.98
N THR A 68 -5.83 12.67 -14.12
CA THR A 68 -5.69 14.09 -14.49
C THR A 68 -4.32 14.67 -14.15
N SER A 69 -3.58 14.06 -13.23
CA SER A 69 -2.22 14.48 -12.85
C SER A 69 -1.18 13.59 -13.52
N ARG A 70 -0.18 14.19 -14.17
CA ARG A 70 0.93 13.48 -14.83
C ARG A 70 1.95 12.90 -13.86
N GLN A 71 1.96 13.38 -12.61
CA GLN A 71 3.01 13.09 -11.62
C GLN A 71 2.52 12.16 -10.50
N LEU A 72 1.20 11.90 -10.42
CA LEU A 72 0.65 11.07 -9.37
C LEU A 72 0.78 9.59 -9.75
N ALA A 73 1.50 8.83 -8.93
CA ALA A 73 1.51 7.37 -9.00
C ALA A 73 0.50 6.81 -8.00
N VAL A 74 -0.43 6.00 -8.47
CA VAL A 74 -1.43 5.31 -7.65
C VAL A 74 -0.93 3.90 -7.33
N GLY A 75 -1.05 3.47 -6.09
CA GLY A 75 -0.63 2.13 -5.68
C GLY A 75 -1.22 1.74 -4.33
N PRO A 76 -0.95 0.51 -3.87
CA PRO A 76 -1.38 0.08 -2.54
C PRO A 76 -0.69 0.91 -1.45
N VAL A 77 -1.38 1.10 -0.33
CA VAL A 77 -0.90 1.87 0.82
C VAL A 77 -1.10 1.07 2.10
N ALA A 78 -0.16 1.16 3.04
CA ALA A 78 -0.14 0.40 4.28
C ALA A 78 -1.43 0.51 5.10
N ILE A 79 -2.00 1.71 5.25
CA ILE A 79 -3.21 1.93 6.06
C ILE A 79 -4.42 1.22 5.43
N VAL A 80 -4.57 1.33 4.11
CA VAL A 80 -5.65 0.64 3.37
C VAL A 80 -5.49 -0.87 3.45
N SER A 81 -4.25 -1.38 3.41
CA SER A 81 -3.97 -2.80 3.63
C SER A 81 -4.43 -3.28 5.01
N LEU A 82 -4.11 -2.53 6.08
CA LEU A 82 -4.54 -2.88 7.43
C LEU A 82 -6.06 -2.88 7.58
N LEU A 83 -6.75 -1.89 6.99
CA LEU A 83 -8.22 -1.86 6.97
C LEU A 83 -8.83 -2.98 6.15
N THR A 84 -8.15 -3.43 5.10
CA THR A 84 -8.57 -4.59 4.31
C THR A 84 -8.42 -5.87 5.12
N ALA A 85 -7.33 -6.01 5.90
CA ALA A 85 -7.15 -7.12 6.84
C ALA A 85 -8.27 -7.15 7.89
N ASP A 86 -8.57 -5.98 8.48
CA ASP A 86 -9.64 -5.83 9.48
C ASP A 86 -11.02 -6.21 8.91
N ALA A 87 -11.35 -5.72 7.71
CA ALA A 87 -12.58 -6.08 7.01
C ALA A 87 -12.70 -7.59 6.75
N CYS A 88 -11.57 -8.28 6.60
CA CYS A 88 -11.51 -9.72 6.37
C CYS A 88 -11.20 -10.55 7.63
N SER A 89 -11.02 -9.91 8.79
CA SER A 89 -10.52 -10.54 10.02
C SER A 89 -11.30 -11.80 10.42
N LYS A 90 -12.64 -11.71 10.44
CA LYS A 90 -13.52 -12.84 10.78
C LYS A 90 -13.29 -14.07 9.89
N LEU A 91 -13.01 -13.87 8.60
CA LEU A 91 -12.73 -14.96 7.66
C LEU A 91 -11.33 -15.54 7.89
N ILE A 92 -10.35 -14.66 8.14
CA ILE A 92 -8.97 -15.05 8.44
C ILE A 92 -8.92 -15.87 9.74
N ASP A 93 -9.59 -15.40 10.80
CA ASP A 93 -9.65 -16.05 12.11
C ASP A 93 -10.41 -17.39 12.05
N ALA A 94 -11.42 -17.49 11.18
CA ALA A 94 -12.14 -18.73 10.92
C ALA A 94 -11.34 -19.73 10.05
N GLY A 95 -10.13 -19.38 9.62
CA GLY A 95 -9.30 -20.25 8.78
C GLY A 95 -9.85 -20.44 7.36
N ALA A 96 -10.58 -19.45 6.84
CA ALA A 96 -11.09 -19.50 5.47
C ALA A 96 -9.94 -19.65 4.46
N ASP A 97 -10.23 -20.29 3.32
CA ASP A 97 -9.24 -20.44 2.26
C ASP A 97 -8.84 -19.08 1.68
N VAL A 98 -7.58 -18.98 1.28
CA VAL A 98 -6.97 -17.75 0.73
C VAL A 98 -7.78 -17.17 -0.43
N ALA A 99 -8.37 -18.02 -1.27
CA ALA A 99 -9.18 -17.56 -2.40
C ALA A 99 -10.48 -16.87 -1.95
N THR A 100 -11.08 -17.30 -0.83
CA THR A 100 -12.26 -16.65 -0.26
C THR A 100 -11.90 -15.30 0.37
N VAL A 101 -10.78 -15.23 1.12
CA VAL A 101 -10.29 -13.95 1.69
C VAL A 101 -9.98 -12.95 0.58
N ALA A 102 -9.29 -13.39 -0.47
CA ALA A 102 -8.97 -12.56 -1.63
C ALA A 102 -10.21 -12.09 -2.39
N ALA A 103 -11.23 -12.95 -2.54
CA ALA A 103 -12.48 -12.57 -3.18
C ALA A 103 -13.22 -11.51 -2.35
N THR A 104 -13.28 -11.65 -1.02
CA THR A 104 -13.87 -10.65 -0.12
C THR A 104 -13.12 -9.32 -0.18
N ALA A 105 -11.78 -9.34 -0.20
CA ALA A 105 -10.97 -8.13 -0.39
C ALA A 105 -11.24 -7.47 -1.75
N ALA A 106 -11.42 -8.26 -2.82
CA ALA A 106 -11.81 -7.74 -4.13
C ALA A 106 -13.22 -7.12 -4.12
N LEU A 107 -14.17 -7.72 -3.41
CA LEU A 107 -15.51 -7.15 -3.22
C LEU A 107 -15.46 -5.82 -2.46
N LEU A 108 -14.65 -5.73 -1.41
CA LEU A 108 -14.40 -4.49 -0.68
C LEU A 108 -13.83 -3.41 -1.61
N ALA A 109 -12.82 -3.75 -2.42
CA ALA A 109 -12.24 -2.83 -3.39
C ALA A 109 -13.28 -2.34 -4.43
N LEU A 110 -14.14 -3.24 -4.92
CA LEU A 110 -15.24 -2.88 -5.81
C LEU A 110 -16.27 -1.96 -5.13
N LEU A 111 -16.61 -2.23 -3.87
CA LEU A 111 -17.52 -1.39 -3.08
C LEU A 111 -16.93 0.01 -2.86
N VAL A 112 -15.65 0.10 -2.49
CA VAL A 112 -14.93 1.38 -2.34
C VAL A 112 -14.92 2.14 -3.65
N GLY A 113 -14.60 1.47 -4.77
CA GLY A 113 -14.62 2.09 -6.10
C GLY A 113 -16.01 2.58 -6.50
N ALA A 114 -17.06 1.80 -6.25
CA ALA A 114 -18.44 2.18 -6.51
C ALA A 114 -18.86 3.41 -5.68
N LEU A 115 -18.49 3.46 -4.40
CA LEU A 115 -18.74 4.61 -3.53
C LEU A 115 -18.00 5.86 -4.01
N GLN A 116 -16.73 5.74 -4.41
CA GLN A 116 -15.96 6.86 -4.96
C GLN A 116 -16.54 7.37 -6.28
N VAL A 117 -16.97 6.47 -7.18
CA VAL A 117 -17.66 6.83 -8.42
C VAL A 117 -18.98 7.54 -8.10
N ALA A 118 -19.78 7.04 -7.16
CA ALA A 118 -21.02 7.67 -6.74
C ALA A 118 -20.78 9.09 -6.18
N LEU A 119 -19.78 9.27 -5.31
CA LEU A 119 -19.39 10.59 -4.80
C LEU A 119 -18.93 11.53 -5.93
N GLY A 120 -18.19 11.01 -6.91
CA GLY A 120 -17.78 11.76 -8.11
C GLY A 120 -18.97 12.21 -8.96
N LEU A 121 -19.93 11.31 -9.20
CA LEU A 121 -21.16 11.59 -9.95
C LEU A 121 -22.04 12.63 -9.24
N LEU A 122 -22.14 12.56 -7.91
CA LEU A 122 -22.81 13.54 -7.06
C LEU A 122 -22.04 14.86 -6.94
N ARG A 123 -20.85 14.97 -7.55
CA ARG A 123 -19.95 16.12 -7.46
C ARG A 123 -19.62 16.49 -6.02
N ALA A 124 -19.49 15.49 -5.16
CA ALA A 124 -19.16 15.65 -3.74
C ALA A 124 -17.70 16.09 -3.50
N GLY A 125 -16.95 16.47 -4.55
CA GLY A 125 -15.62 17.05 -4.44
C GLY A 125 -15.58 18.35 -3.62
N PHE A 126 -16.71 19.02 -3.42
CA PHE A 126 -16.80 20.16 -2.51
C PHE A 126 -16.46 19.79 -1.05
N LEU A 127 -16.64 18.51 -0.65
CA LEU A 127 -16.32 18.02 0.69
C LEU A 127 -14.83 18.19 1.03
N ILE A 128 -13.97 18.21 0.01
CA ILE A 128 -12.54 18.46 0.14
C ILE A 128 -12.25 19.82 0.79
N ASN A 129 -13.10 20.83 0.52
CA ASN A 129 -12.93 22.18 1.06
C ASN A 129 -13.26 22.27 2.55
N PHE A 130 -13.98 21.30 3.10
CA PHE A 130 -14.30 21.23 4.53
C PHE A 130 -13.21 20.53 5.34
N VAL A 131 -12.19 19.97 4.69
CA VAL A 131 -11.05 19.34 5.37
C VAL A 131 -10.05 20.41 5.78
N SER A 132 -10.02 20.72 7.08
CA SER A 132 -9.07 21.69 7.63
C SER A 132 -7.62 21.18 7.56
N HIS A 133 -6.67 22.11 7.57
CA HIS A 133 -5.24 21.79 7.65
C HIS A 133 -4.92 20.94 8.91
N ALA A 134 -5.61 21.19 10.02
CA ALA A 134 -5.44 20.43 11.26
C ALA A 134 -5.82 18.96 11.07
N VAL A 135 -6.90 18.66 10.33
CA VAL A 135 -7.29 17.26 10.05
C VAL A 135 -6.25 16.55 9.19
N VAL A 136 -5.75 17.20 8.13
CA VAL A 136 -4.71 16.62 7.27
C VAL A 136 -3.43 16.36 8.05
N SER A 137 -3.01 17.30 8.89
CA SER A 137 -1.82 17.17 9.74
C SER A 137 -1.95 16.03 10.77
N GLY A 138 -3.10 15.98 11.45
CA GLY A 138 -3.42 14.91 12.39
C GLY A 138 -3.45 13.53 11.72
N PHE A 139 -4.09 13.43 10.55
CA PHE A 139 -4.11 12.20 9.76
C PHE A 139 -2.71 11.76 9.32
N THR A 140 -1.89 12.67 8.81
CA THR A 140 -0.51 12.37 8.37
C THR A 140 0.34 11.87 9.53
N SER A 141 0.21 12.50 10.71
CA SER A 141 0.95 12.11 11.92
C SER A 141 0.50 10.75 12.45
N ALA A 142 -0.82 10.52 12.52
CA ALA A 142 -1.38 9.23 12.93
C ALA A 142 -1.00 8.10 11.95
N GLY A 143 -1.02 8.40 10.64
CA GLY A 143 -0.57 7.48 9.61
C GLY A 143 0.90 7.09 9.78
N ALA A 144 1.79 8.06 10.01
CA ALA A 144 3.20 7.78 10.27
C ALA A 144 3.42 6.88 11.49
N ILE A 145 2.71 7.15 12.60
CA ILE A 145 2.76 6.33 13.81
C ILE A 145 2.25 4.91 13.54
N MET A 146 1.08 4.78 12.91
CA MET A 146 0.47 3.49 12.59
C MET A 146 1.36 2.65 11.65
N ILE A 147 1.94 3.29 10.63
CA ILE A 147 2.87 2.63 9.72
C ILE A 147 4.09 2.13 10.49
N GLY A 148 4.70 2.97 11.33
CA GLY A 148 5.85 2.57 12.16
C GLY A 148 5.53 1.40 13.10
N LEU A 149 4.42 1.49 13.83
CA LEU A 149 3.98 0.43 14.75
C LEU A 149 3.67 -0.88 14.00
N SER A 150 3.03 -0.81 12.83
CA SER A 150 2.69 -2.00 12.06
C SER A 150 3.89 -2.74 11.47
N GLN A 151 5.10 -2.15 11.50
CA GLN A 151 6.34 -2.83 11.12
C GLN A 151 7.05 -3.53 12.30
N LEU A 152 6.68 -3.24 13.55
CA LEU A 152 7.32 -3.82 14.73
C LEU A 152 7.23 -5.36 14.76
N PRO A 153 6.08 -6.00 14.46
CA PRO A 153 6.00 -7.46 14.49
C PRO A 153 6.98 -8.14 13.52
N GLN A 154 7.13 -7.58 12.32
CA GLN A 154 8.03 -8.09 11.28
C GLN A 154 9.49 -7.85 11.66
N LEU A 155 9.80 -6.67 12.22
CA LEU A 155 11.16 -6.33 12.69
C LEU A 155 11.60 -7.24 13.84
N LEU A 156 10.73 -7.50 14.80
CA LEU A 156 11.00 -8.36 15.96
C LEU A 156 10.92 -9.86 15.63
N GLY A 157 10.39 -10.22 14.46
CA GLY A 157 10.21 -11.61 14.06
C GLY A 157 9.09 -12.32 14.80
N VAL A 158 8.17 -11.62 15.46
CA VAL A 158 7.04 -12.20 16.19
C VAL A 158 5.79 -12.33 15.31
N LYS A 159 4.92 -13.29 15.61
CA LYS A 159 3.59 -13.39 14.99
C LYS A 159 2.60 -12.63 15.86
N THR A 160 1.93 -11.63 15.31
CA THR A 160 0.82 -10.95 15.98
C THR A 160 -0.50 -11.31 15.30
N SER A 161 -1.59 -11.25 16.05
CA SER A 161 -2.93 -11.55 15.52
C SER A 161 -3.50 -10.42 14.63
N GLY A 162 -2.68 -9.46 14.21
CA GLY A 162 -3.12 -8.34 13.38
C GLY A 162 -4.15 -7.46 14.09
N GLY A 163 -3.80 -6.92 15.27
CA GLY A 163 -4.75 -6.16 16.10
C GLY A 163 -5.22 -4.82 15.50
N ASN A 164 -6.52 -4.56 15.63
CA ASN A 164 -7.31 -3.46 15.06
C ASN A 164 -7.01 -2.05 15.63
N SER A 165 -5.96 -1.91 16.42
CA SER A 165 -5.61 -0.66 17.09
C SER A 165 -4.10 -0.58 17.26
N ALA A 166 -3.53 0.58 16.94
CA ALA A 166 -2.13 0.90 17.23
C ALA A 166 -1.76 0.58 18.68
N VAL A 167 -2.68 0.86 19.60
CA VAL A 167 -2.52 0.60 21.04
C VAL A 167 -2.53 -0.91 21.32
N ALA A 168 -3.47 -1.64 20.72
CA ALA A 168 -3.55 -3.09 20.89
C ALA A 168 -2.30 -3.79 20.34
N LEU A 169 -1.83 -3.38 19.16
CA LEU A 169 -0.61 -3.89 18.55
C LEU A 169 0.61 -3.59 19.42
N LEU A 170 0.70 -2.38 19.99
CA LEU A 170 1.78 -2.03 20.92
C LEU A 170 1.76 -2.92 22.17
N PHE A 171 0.61 -3.11 22.80
CA PHE A 171 0.49 -4.02 23.95
C PHE A 171 0.82 -5.47 23.60
N GLU A 172 0.41 -5.94 22.42
CA GLU A 172 0.73 -7.30 21.97
C GLU A 172 2.24 -7.47 21.74
N VAL A 173 2.88 -6.49 21.11
CA VAL A 173 4.34 -6.46 20.91
C VAL A 173 5.08 -6.47 22.25
N ILE A 174 4.63 -5.67 23.23
CA ILE A 174 5.23 -5.64 24.57
C ILE A 174 5.08 -7.00 25.26
N ARG A 175 3.90 -7.64 25.17
CA ARG A 175 3.68 -8.98 25.75
C ARG A 175 4.56 -10.05 25.10
N LYS A 176 4.79 -9.95 23.80
CA LYS A 176 5.63 -10.89 23.02
C LYS A 176 7.09 -10.45 22.92
N ALA A 177 7.53 -9.48 23.73
CA ALA A 177 8.91 -9.01 23.73
C ALA A 177 9.93 -10.08 24.14
N GLY A 178 9.49 -11.15 24.82
CA GLY A 178 10.31 -12.33 25.11
C GLY A 178 10.53 -13.27 23.92
N ASP A 179 9.67 -13.21 22.90
CA ASP A 179 9.69 -14.13 21.74
C ASP A 179 10.47 -13.55 20.55
N VAL A 180 11.31 -12.55 20.79
CA VAL A 180 12.02 -11.81 19.75
C VAL A 180 13.04 -12.70 19.05
N HIS A 181 12.98 -12.73 17.72
CA HIS A 181 13.92 -13.47 16.90
C HIS A 181 15.16 -12.62 16.58
N GLY A 182 16.28 -12.90 17.27
CA GLY A 182 17.49 -12.08 17.22
C GLY A 182 18.06 -11.86 15.81
N LEU A 183 18.09 -12.91 14.97
CA LEU A 183 18.58 -12.78 13.59
C LEU A 183 17.69 -11.88 12.73
N THR A 184 16.36 -12.01 12.86
CA THR A 184 15.41 -11.16 12.12
C THR A 184 15.56 -9.70 12.54
N LEU A 185 15.71 -9.47 13.85
CA LEU A 185 15.95 -8.14 14.39
C LEU A 185 17.27 -7.55 13.89
N ALA A 186 18.35 -8.32 13.88
CA ALA A 186 19.66 -7.86 13.40
C ALA A 186 19.61 -7.47 11.91
N ILE A 187 18.98 -8.29 11.07
CA ILE A 187 18.79 -7.99 9.63
C ILE A 187 17.98 -6.70 9.47
N GLY A 188 16.83 -6.59 10.14
CA GLY A 188 15.95 -5.45 9.99
C GLY A 188 16.53 -4.14 10.55
N LEU A 189 17.23 -4.18 11.68
CA LEU A 189 17.92 -3.01 12.24
C LEU A 189 19.07 -2.57 11.34
N THR A 190 19.87 -3.51 10.82
CA THR A 190 20.97 -3.21 9.90
C THR A 190 20.44 -2.59 8.61
N ALA A 191 19.39 -3.17 8.01
CA ALA A 191 18.73 -2.62 6.83
C ALA A 191 18.21 -1.20 7.10
N THR A 192 17.53 -0.99 8.23
CA THR A 192 17.01 0.33 8.63
C THR A 192 18.13 1.34 8.83
N ALA A 193 19.21 0.96 9.50
CA ALA A 193 20.37 1.83 9.73
C ALA A 193 21.03 2.25 8.40
N VAL A 194 21.20 1.32 7.46
CA VAL A 194 21.72 1.62 6.11
C VAL A 194 20.82 2.60 5.36
N LEU A 195 19.50 2.40 5.41
CA LEU A 195 18.54 3.30 4.75
C LEU A 195 18.55 4.71 5.38
N LEU A 196 18.64 4.81 6.70
CA LEU A 196 18.74 6.09 7.41
C LEU A 196 20.07 6.79 7.11
N LEU A 197 21.18 6.05 7.08
CA LEU A 197 22.49 6.59 6.74
C LEU A 197 22.52 7.12 5.30
N ALA A 198 21.97 6.36 4.36
CA ALA A 198 21.82 6.78 2.98
C ALA A 198 21.02 8.08 2.85
N ARG A 199 19.91 8.18 3.58
CA ARG A 199 19.08 9.39 3.64
C ARG A 199 19.86 10.56 4.22
N TYR A 200 20.55 10.36 5.34
CA TYR A 200 21.37 11.39 5.99
C TYR A 200 22.50 11.89 5.07
N ARG A 201 23.14 10.98 4.33
CA ARG A 201 24.23 11.31 3.42
C ARG A 201 23.75 11.93 2.09
N GLY A 202 22.45 11.91 1.82
CA GLY A 202 21.84 12.48 0.62
C GLY A 202 22.09 11.67 -0.65
N TRP A 203 22.19 10.34 -0.53
CA TRP A 203 22.35 9.47 -1.70
C TRP A 203 21.12 9.57 -2.62
N ARG A 204 21.36 9.86 -3.90
CA ARG A 204 20.30 10.05 -4.92
C ARG A 204 19.80 8.75 -5.57
N PHE A 205 20.49 7.64 -5.30
CA PHE A 205 20.15 6.32 -5.84
C PHE A 205 19.11 5.61 -4.95
N PRO A 206 18.17 4.80 -5.49
CA PRO A 206 17.18 4.04 -4.71
C PRO A 206 17.82 2.91 -3.89
N VAL A 207 18.37 3.27 -2.72
CA VAL A 207 19.13 2.37 -1.83
C VAL A 207 18.33 1.17 -1.31
N THR A 208 17.00 1.28 -1.30
CA THR A 208 16.09 0.19 -0.94
C THR A 208 16.37 -1.09 -1.73
N LEU A 209 16.73 -0.98 -3.01
CA LEU A 209 16.94 -2.14 -3.87
C LEU A 209 18.22 -2.93 -3.52
N PRO A 210 19.41 -2.29 -3.43
CA PRO A 210 20.60 -2.95 -2.92
C PRO A 210 20.38 -3.57 -1.55
N VAL A 211 19.68 -2.87 -0.64
CA VAL A 211 19.41 -3.40 0.71
C VAL A 211 18.60 -4.70 0.64
N ILE A 212 17.55 -4.74 -0.17
CA ILE A 212 16.75 -5.95 -0.38
C ILE A 212 17.58 -7.06 -1.04
N ALA A 213 18.31 -6.74 -2.10
CA ALA A 213 19.13 -7.73 -2.83
C ALA A 213 20.21 -8.35 -1.94
N VAL A 214 20.94 -7.52 -1.19
CA VAL A 214 21.96 -7.99 -0.24
C VAL A 214 21.32 -8.80 0.88
N SER A 215 20.16 -8.39 1.39
CA SER A 215 19.45 -9.17 2.43
C SER A 215 19.05 -10.55 1.92
N ILE A 216 18.52 -10.65 0.70
CA ILE A 216 18.19 -11.94 0.06
C ILE A 216 19.43 -12.81 -0.10
N LEU A 217 20.53 -12.23 -0.60
CA LEU A 217 21.79 -12.95 -0.78
C LEU A 217 22.36 -13.46 0.54
N LEU A 218 22.31 -12.66 1.61
CA LEU A 218 22.76 -13.07 2.94
C LEU A 218 21.90 -14.19 3.51
N VAL A 219 20.57 -14.07 3.42
CA VAL A 219 19.64 -15.12 3.89
C VAL A 219 19.87 -16.43 3.15
N TRP A 220 20.06 -16.37 1.83
CA TRP A 220 20.34 -17.53 0.99
C TRP A 220 21.70 -18.15 1.26
N TRP A 221 22.77 -17.34 1.30
CA TRP A 221 24.15 -17.81 1.46
C TRP A 221 24.39 -18.47 2.83
N PHE A 222 23.81 -17.93 3.89
CA PHE A 222 23.96 -18.44 5.25
C PHE A 222 22.86 -19.41 5.67
N GLY A 223 21.91 -19.76 4.79
CA GLY A 223 20.80 -20.66 5.12
C GLY A 223 19.97 -20.17 6.31
N LEU A 224 19.74 -18.85 6.41
CA LEU A 224 19.10 -18.26 7.60
C LEU A 224 17.64 -18.69 7.78
N GLU A 225 17.01 -19.20 6.72
CA GLU A 225 15.67 -19.82 6.80
C GLU A 225 15.66 -21.04 7.73
N GLU A 226 16.72 -21.86 7.72
CA GLU A 226 16.88 -23.00 8.64
C GLU A 226 17.05 -22.55 10.09
N HIS A 227 17.48 -21.30 10.28
CA HIS A 227 17.66 -20.67 11.59
C HIS A 227 16.44 -19.84 12.01
N GLY A 228 15.27 -20.06 11.41
CA GLY A 228 14.01 -19.43 11.81
C GLY A 228 13.74 -18.04 11.22
N VAL A 229 14.60 -17.53 10.33
CA VAL A 229 14.31 -16.29 9.59
C VAL A 229 13.19 -16.56 8.57
N ARG A 230 12.09 -15.83 8.70
CA ARG A 230 10.94 -15.96 7.79
C ARG A 230 11.19 -15.24 6.47
N ALA A 231 11.38 -16.00 5.41
CA ALA A 231 11.38 -15.47 4.04
C ALA A 231 9.95 -15.32 3.49
N VAL A 232 9.80 -14.56 2.41
CA VAL A 232 8.53 -14.38 1.69
C VAL A 232 8.01 -15.71 1.11
N GLY A 233 8.92 -16.66 0.84
CA GLY A 233 8.60 -17.95 0.25
C GLY A 233 8.33 -17.87 -1.26
N ALA A 234 7.75 -18.93 -1.81
CA ALA A 234 7.44 -19.00 -3.23
C ALA A 234 6.27 -18.07 -3.59
N VAL A 235 6.51 -17.15 -4.53
CA VAL A 235 5.47 -16.31 -5.11
C VAL A 235 4.97 -17.01 -6.38
N PRO A 236 3.69 -17.42 -6.45
CA PRO A 236 3.17 -18.12 -7.62
C PRO A 236 3.27 -17.23 -8.86
N SER A 237 3.77 -17.81 -9.95
CA SER A 237 3.86 -17.16 -11.25
C SER A 237 2.50 -17.10 -11.94
N GLY A 238 2.18 -15.97 -12.57
CA GLY A 238 0.96 -15.77 -13.33
C GLY A 238 -0.12 -14.99 -12.55
N LEU A 239 -1.22 -14.71 -13.23
CA LEU A 239 -2.34 -14.01 -12.61
C LEU A 239 -3.05 -14.93 -11.61
N PRO A 240 -3.43 -14.42 -10.42
CA PRO A 240 -4.22 -15.20 -9.48
C PRO A 240 -5.53 -15.63 -10.16
N ARG A 241 -5.96 -16.88 -9.91
CA ARG A 241 -7.22 -17.39 -10.47
C ARG A 241 -8.36 -16.49 -9.99
N TRP A 242 -9.09 -15.91 -10.94
CA TRP A 242 -10.23 -15.07 -10.63
C TRP A 242 -11.36 -15.95 -10.07
N ARG A 243 -11.84 -15.58 -8.88
CA ARG A 243 -13.01 -16.19 -8.26
C ARG A 243 -14.00 -15.07 -7.97
N PRO A 244 -15.23 -15.14 -8.52
CA PRO A 244 -16.21 -14.10 -8.26
C PRO A 244 -16.52 -14.07 -6.75
N PRO A 245 -16.58 -12.88 -6.12
CA PRO A 245 -16.93 -12.78 -4.72
C PRO A 245 -18.36 -13.23 -4.46
N ALA A 246 -18.59 -13.84 -3.30
CA ALA A 246 -19.94 -14.10 -2.83
C ALA A 246 -20.61 -12.76 -2.49
N ILE A 247 -21.59 -12.38 -3.29
CA ILE A 247 -22.36 -11.16 -3.07
C ILE A 247 -23.60 -11.54 -2.25
N SER A 248 -23.59 -11.17 -0.97
CA SER A 248 -24.77 -11.22 -0.11
C SER A 248 -24.99 -9.87 0.55
N LEU A 249 -26.25 -9.55 0.87
CA LEU A 249 -26.58 -8.29 1.55
C LEU A 249 -25.89 -8.20 2.93
N GLU A 250 -25.70 -9.34 3.58
CA GLU A 250 -25.02 -9.43 4.87
C GLU A 250 -23.52 -9.10 4.75
N ILE A 251 -22.83 -9.67 3.76
CA ILE A 251 -21.42 -9.35 3.49
C ILE A 251 -21.27 -7.88 3.09
N LEU A 252 -22.17 -7.36 2.26
CA LEU A 252 -22.11 -5.96 1.86
C LEU A 252 -22.27 -5.00 3.05
N ARG A 253 -23.21 -5.32 3.96
CA ARG A 253 -23.42 -4.54 5.19
C ARG A 253 -22.25 -4.64 6.16
N SER A 254 -21.61 -5.80 6.26
CA SER A 254 -20.45 -5.98 7.15
C SER A 254 -19.20 -5.26 6.62
N LEU A 255 -19.04 -5.16 5.30
CA LEU A 255 -17.92 -4.45 4.66
C LEU A 255 -18.12 -2.93 4.59
N LEU A 256 -19.36 -2.44 4.73
CA LEU A 256 -19.69 -1.03 4.54
C LEU A 256 -18.91 -0.07 5.47
N PRO A 257 -18.73 -0.34 6.78
CA PRO A 257 -17.94 0.54 7.65
C PRO A 257 -16.49 0.68 7.19
N SER A 258 -15.82 -0.44 6.87
CA SER A 258 -14.45 -0.44 6.36
C SER A 258 -14.36 0.23 5.00
N ALA A 259 -15.35 0.02 4.12
CA ALA A 259 -15.41 0.68 2.82
C ALA A 259 -15.49 2.22 2.97
N LEU A 260 -16.37 2.72 3.84
CA LEU A 260 -16.48 4.17 4.11
C LEU A 260 -15.19 4.74 4.70
N ALA A 261 -14.55 4.01 5.62
CA ALA A 261 -13.25 4.40 6.19
C ALA A 261 -12.16 4.48 5.10
N ILE A 262 -12.08 3.47 4.23
CA ILE A 262 -11.12 3.45 3.12
C ILE A 262 -11.41 4.58 2.12
N VAL A 263 -12.68 4.86 1.79
CA VAL A 263 -13.06 5.99 0.94
C VAL A 263 -12.58 7.31 1.54
N PHE A 264 -12.85 7.53 2.83
CA PHE A 264 -12.43 8.74 3.53
C PHE A 264 -10.90 8.89 3.52
N ILE A 265 -10.17 7.82 3.86
CA ILE A 265 -8.71 7.81 3.88
C ILE A 265 -8.12 8.06 2.50
N GLY A 266 -8.64 7.41 1.45
CA GLY A 266 -8.16 7.61 0.09
C GLY A 266 -8.35 9.05 -0.40
N VAL A 267 -9.46 9.70 0.00
CA VAL A 267 -9.68 11.12 -0.26
C VAL A 267 -8.66 11.97 0.51
N MET A 268 -8.45 11.70 1.80
CA MET A 268 -7.49 12.44 2.63
C MET A 268 -6.05 12.34 2.10
N GLU A 269 -5.59 11.15 1.71
CA GLU A 269 -4.27 10.94 1.12
C GLU A 269 -4.11 11.69 -0.20
N SER A 270 -5.10 11.59 -1.08
CA SER A 270 -5.10 12.31 -2.37
C SER A 270 -5.01 13.83 -2.17
N ILE A 271 -5.76 14.38 -1.21
CA ILE A 271 -5.71 15.81 -0.88
C ILE A 271 -4.34 16.20 -0.31
N ALA A 272 -3.80 15.41 0.61
CA ALA A 272 -2.51 15.68 1.24
C ALA A 272 -1.39 15.74 0.19
N VAL A 273 -1.34 14.75 -0.70
CA VAL A 273 -0.37 14.70 -1.80
C VAL A 273 -0.59 15.86 -2.77
N ALA A 274 -1.83 16.10 -3.20
CA ALA A 274 -2.13 17.19 -4.13
C ALA A 274 -1.72 18.56 -3.57
N LYS A 275 -2.05 18.87 -2.30
CA LYS A 275 -1.67 20.12 -1.64
C LYS A 275 -0.15 20.25 -1.50
N TRP A 276 0.54 19.15 -1.18
CA TRP A 276 2.01 19.15 -1.09
C TRP A 276 2.66 19.44 -2.45
N ILE A 277 2.19 18.79 -3.53
CA ILE A 277 2.71 19.04 -4.89
C ILE A 277 2.40 20.48 -5.31
N ALA A 278 1.17 20.95 -5.14
CA ALA A 278 0.74 22.31 -5.44
C ALA A 278 1.62 23.37 -4.75
N THR A 279 1.96 23.16 -3.47
CA THR A 279 2.81 24.06 -2.71
C THR A 279 4.26 24.05 -3.19
N ARG A 280 4.77 22.87 -3.57
CA ARG A 280 6.16 22.68 -4.03
C ARG A 280 6.39 23.19 -5.45
N GLU A 281 5.43 22.95 -6.35
CA GLU A 281 5.50 23.27 -7.77
C GLU A 281 4.78 24.60 -8.12
N LYS A 282 4.20 25.28 -7.12
CA LYS A 282 3.54 26.60 -7.22
C LYS A 282 2.36 26.67 -8.21
N TYR A 283 1.43 25.70 -8.14
CA TYR A 283 0.18 25.74 -8.92
C TYR A 283 -1.03 25.29 -8.11
#